data_AF-A0A6S6WPA9-F1
#
_entry.id   AF-A0A6S6WPA9-F1
#
_cell.length_a   1.000
_cell.length_b   1.000
_cell.length_c   1.000
_cell.angle_alpha   90.00
_cell.angle_beta   90.00
_cell.angle_gamma   90.00
#
_symmetry.space_group_name_H-M   'P 1'
#
loop_
_entity.id
_entity.type
_entity.pdbx_description
1 polymer ?
#
loop_
_entity_poly.entity_id
_entity_poly.type
_entity_poly.pdbx_seq_one_letter_code
_entity_poly.pdbx_strand_id
1 'polypeptide(L)'
;MASKSIKANELITELLPKLQIIERVIIDKVDDLVWKAPAQRERILELKSEFELELVMIKSNIRHLLERTQGQYDLQRIETDETELALTADEAIAIDAAWRLYQKVDKIAAHFNLSM
;
A
#
# COMPACT_ATOMS: atom_id res chain seq x y z
N MET A 1 -3.90 -24.54 -10.26
CA MET A 1 -3.24 -23.34 -9.68
C MET A 1 -3.88 -23.08 -8.34
N ALA A 2 -3.12 -22.95 -7.26
CA ALA A 2 -3.71 -22.59 -5.97
C ALA A 2 -4.30 -21.18 -6.10
N SER A 3 -5.58 -21.02 -5.76
CA SER A 3 -6.19 -19.69 -5.63
C SER A 3 -5.47 -18.98 -4.50
N LYS A 4 -4.92 -17.77 -4.75
CA LYS A 4 -4.40 -16.94 -3.67
C LYS A 4 -5.59 -16.36 -2.90
N SER A 5 -5.46 -16.27 -1.57
CA SER A 5 -6.41 -15.62 -0.69
C SER A 5 -5.67 -14.66 0.26
N ILE A 6 -6.41 -13.71 0.83
CA ILE A 6 -5.95 -12.86 1.93
C ILE A 6 -7.01 -12.90 3.03
N LYS A 7 -6.61 -12.88 4.30
CA LYS A 7 -7.58 -12.78 5.39
C LYS A 7 -8.19 -11.37 5.46
N ALA A 8 -9.47 -11.29 5.78
CA ALA A 8 -10.17 -10.01 5.91
C ALA A 8 -9.52 -9.10 6.96
N ASN A 9 -9.13 -9.66 8.12
CA ASN A 9 -8.39 -8.92 9.14
C ASN A 9 -7.06 -8.37 8.60
N GLU A 10 -6.22 -9.20 7.97
CA GLU A 10 -4.94 -8.80 7.38
C GLU A 10 -5.11 -7.65 6.37
N LEU A 11 -6.11 -7.75 5.48
CA LEU A 11 -6.39 -6.71 4.51
C LEU A 11 -6.75 -5.37 5.19
N ILE A 12 -7.66 -5.41 6.16
CA ILE A 12 -8.29 -4.20 6.70
C ILE A 12 -7.49 -3.57 7.83
N THR A 13 -6.92 -4.37 8.73
CA THR A 13 -6.22 -3.88 9.92
C THR A 13 -4.72 -3.72 9.70
N GLU A 14 -4.14 -4.40 8.69
CA GLU A 14 -2.71 -4.27 8.40
C GLU A 14 -2.43 -3.55 7.07
N LEU A 15 -2.94 -4.07 5.96
CA LEU A 15 -2.55 -3.58 4.64
C LEU A 15 -3.10 -2.19 4.33
N LEU A 16 -4.40 -1.95 4.56
CA LEU A 16 -5.03 -0.65 4.30
C LEU A 16 -4.36 0.49 5.09
N PRO A 17 -4.10 0.37 6.42
CA PRO A 17 -3.38 1.39 7.16
C PRO A 17 -1.96 1.64 6.62
N LYS A 18 -1.23 0.60 6.22
CA LYS A 18 0.11 0.75 5.63
C LYS A 18 0.08 1.51 4.31
N LEU A 19 -0.95 1.28 3.49
CA LEU A 19 -1.15 2.05 2.26
C LEU A 19 -1.45 3.53 2.53
N GLN A 20 -2.20 3.84 3.58
CA GLN A 20 -2.44 5.24 3.98
C GLN A 20 -1.14 5.92 4.43
N ILE A 21 -0.28 5.22 5.17
CA ILE A 21 1.04 5.73 5.57
C ILE A 21 1.90 6.01 4.33
N ILE A 22 1.96 5.08 3.38
CA ILE A 22 2.68 5.25 2.12
C ILE A 22 2.20 6.48 1.36
N GLU A 23 0.88 6.60 1.18
CA GLU A 23 0.28 7.74 0.49
C GLU A 23 0.69 9.05 1.15
N ARG A 24 0.64 9.12 2.47
CA ARG A 24 1.06 10.29 3.24
C ARG A 24 2.54 10.60 3.05
N VAL A 25 3.42 9.61 3.11
CA VAL A 25 4.87 9.84 2.93
C VAL A 25 5.18 10.32 1.52
N ILE A 26 4.56 9.74 0.50
CA ILE A 26 4.76 10.14 -0.91
C ILE A 26 4.27 11.59 -1.12
N ILE A 27 3.10 11.93 -0.57
CA ILE A 27 2.51 13.27 -0.76
C ILE A 27 3.26 14.31 0.07
N ASP A 28 3.41 14.08 1.38
CA ASP A 28 3.83 15.11 2.34
C ASP A 28 5.35 15.21 2.48
N LYS A 29 6.10 14.11 2.27
CA LYS A 29 7.53 14.05 2.62
C LYS A 29 8.47 14.11 1.44
N VAL A 30 7.99 13.96 0.21
CA VAL A 30 8.88 14.08 -0.95
C VAL A 30 9.41 15.49 -1.12
N ASP A 31 8.61 16.52 -0.84
CA ASP A 31 9.08 17.90 -0.95
C ASP A 31 10.17 18.21 0.10
N ASP A 32 10.02 17.67 1.32
CA ASP A 32 11.05 17.70 2.36
C ASP A 32 12.36 17.02 1.88
N LEU A 33 12.25 15.89 1.16
CA LEU A 33 13.41 15.17 0.62
C LEU A 33 14.11 15.96 -0.48
N VAL A 34 13.35 16.56 -1.40
CA VAL A 34 13.89 17.43 -2.45
C VAL A 34 14.64 18.61 -1.84
N TRP A 35 14.09 19.21 -0.77
CA TRP A 35 14.74 20.30 -0.04
C TRP A 35 16.04 19.86 0.64
N LYS A 36 16.05 18.69 1.29
CA LYS A 36 17.24 18.15 1.98
C LYS A 36 18.34 17.66 1.03
N ALA A 37 17.99 17.22 -0.16
CA ALA A 37 18.91 16.66 -1.14
C ALA A 37 18.71 17.26 -2.55
N PRO A 38 19.00 18.57 -2.74
CA PRO A 38 18.74 19.26 -4.00
C PRO A 38 19.53 18.66 -5.18
N ALA A 39 20.72 18.11 -4.93
CA ALA A 39 21.52 17.40 -5.93
C ALA A 39 20.85 16.12 -6.47
N GLN A 40 19.86 15.57 -5.76
CA GLN A 40 19.11 14.37 -6.16
C GLN A 40 17.66 14.71 -6.57
N ARG A 41 17.33 15.99 -6.75
CA ARG A 41 15.96 16.46 -6.99
C ARG A 41 15.24 15.71 -8.10
N GLU A 42 15.85 15.62 -9.29
CA GLU A 42 15.23 14.93 -10.44
C GLU A 42 14.95 13.47 -10.11
N ARG A 43 15.93 12.78 -9.53
CA ARG A 43 15.80 11.38 -9.13
C ARG A 43 14.69 11.16 -8.09
N ILE A 44 14.57 12.06 -7.12
CA ILE A 44 13.54 12.00 -6.08
C ILE A 44 12.14 12.23 -6.69
N LEU A 45 12.01 13.18 -7.63
CA LEU A 45 10.74 13.44 -8.31
C LEU A 45 10.33 12.30 -9.26
N GLU A 46 11.28 11.67 -9.95
CA GLU A 46 11.02 10.44 -10.72
C GLU A 46 10.48 9.33 -9.82
N LEU A 47 11.14 9.07 -8.68
CA LEU A 47 10.69 8.07 -7.72
C LEU A 47 9.29 8.36 -7.17
N LYS A 48 8.97 9.64 -6.93
CA LYS A 48 7.61 10.06 -6.53
C LYS A 48 6.59 9.66 -7.58
N SER A 49 6.84 10.02 -8.83
CA SER A 49 5.91 9.71 -9.93
C SER A 49 5.73 8.21 -10.13
N GLU A 50 6.81 7.43 -10.04
CA GLU A 50 6.76 5.96 -10.08
C GLU A 50 5.89 5.40 -8.94
N PHE A 51 6.07 5.89 -7.70
CA PHE A 51 5.29 5.44 -6.56
C PHE A 51 3.82 5.87 -6.62
N GLU A 52 3.52 7.07 -7.12
CA GLU A 52 2.14 7.54 -7.32
C GLU A 52 1.40 6.65 -8.33
N LEU A 53 2.06 6.29 -9.44
CA LEU A 53 1.48 5.38 -10.44
C LEU A 53 1.24 3.98 -9.86
N GLU A 54 2.23 3.42 -9.14
CA GLU A 54 2.10 2.12 -8.48
C GLU A 54 0.96 2.14 -7.46
N LEU A 55 0.85 3.20 -6.65
CA LEU A 55 -0.20 3.37 -5.64
C LEU A 55 -1.60 3.48 -6.26
N VAL A 56 -1.75 4.18 -7.39
CA VAL A 56 -3.05 4.25 -8.11
C VAL A 56 -3.50 2.87 -8.56
N MET A 57 -2.59 2.07 -9.15
CA MET A 57 -2.92 0.70 -9.57
C MET A 57 -3.29 -0.18 -8.38
N ILE A 58 -2.53 -0.11 -7.30
CA ILE A 58 -2.80 -0.87 -6.06
C ILE A 58 -4.18 -0.51 -5.50
N LYS A 59 -4.44 0.79 -5.30
CA LYS A 59 -5.71 1.27 -4.73
C LYS A 59 -6.91 0.89 -5.59
N SER A 60 -6.76 0.90 -6.92
CA SER A 60 -7.83 0.47 -7.82
C SER A 60 -8.19 -1.00 -7.65
N ASN A 61 -7.19 -1.87 -7.55
CA ASN A 61 -7.41 -3.32 -7.36
C ASN A 61 -7.93 -3.65 -5.95
N ILE A 62 -7.43 -2.97 -4.92
CA ILE A 62 -7.94 -3.16 -3.56
C ILE A 62 -9.37 -2.66 -3.42
N ARG A 63 -9.72 -1.54 -4.05
CA ARG A 63 -11.11 -1.08 -4.11
C ARG A 63 -12.01 -2.14 -4.75
N HIS A 64 -11.61 -2.68 -5.90
CA HIS A 64 -12.35 -3.75 -6.55
C HIS A 64 -12.51 -4.99 -5.65
N LEU A 65 -11.45 -5.40 -4.96
CA LEU A 65 -11.50 -6.49 -3.99
C LEU A 65 -12.53 -6.23 -2.89
N LEU A 66 -12.49 -5.05 -2.26
CA LEU A 66 -13.41 -4.66 -1.17
C LEU A 66 -14.87 -4.60 -1.66
N GLU A 67 -15.12 -4.05 -2.85
CA GLU A 67 -16.46 -3.98 -3.44
C GLU A 67 -17.01 -5.38 -3.73
N ARG A 68 -16.20 -6.27 -4.31
CA ARG A 68 -16.62 -7.63 -4.67
C ARG A 68 -16.77 -8.56 -3.46
N THR A 69 -16.02 -8.31 -2.40
CA THR A 69 -16.05 -9.11 -1.16
C THR A 69 -16.91 -8.50 -0.08
N GLN A 70 -17.63 -7.41 -0.38
CA GLN A 70 -18.53 -6.75 0.54
C GLN A 70 -19.56 -7.76 1.11
N GLY A 71 -19.69 -7.78 2.44
CA GLY A 71 -20.60 -8.68 3.15
C GLY A 71 -20.08 -10.10 3.34
N GLN A 72 -18.87 -10.43 2.88
CA GLN A 72 -18.22 -11.71 3.17
C GLN A 72 -17.55 -11.72 4.54
N TYR A 73 -17.25 -10.54 5.11
CA TYR A 73 -16.59 -10.34 6.39
C TYR A 73 -17.40 -9.38 7.29
N ASP A 74 -17.19 -9.47 8.60
CA ASP A 74 -17.83 -8.67 9.63
C ASP A 74 -16.89 -7.54 10.11
N LEU A 75 -17.17 -6.32 9.65
CA LEU A 75 -16.44 -5.13 10.07
C LEU A 75 -16.50 -4.87 11.59
N GLN A 76 -17.53 -5.33 12.30
CA GLN A 76 -17.65 -5.14 13.75
C GLN A 76 -16.71 -6.07 14.53
N ARG A 77 -16.24 -7.15 13.89
CA ARG A 77 -15.37 -8.17 14.48
C ARG A 77 -14.05 -8.32 13.71
N ILE A 78 -13.68 -7.28 12.96
CA ILE A 78 -12.61 -7.37 11.97
C ILE A 78 -11.26 -7.80 12.55
N GLU A 79 -10.96 -7.45 13.80
CA GLU A 79 -9.73 -7.86 14.49
C GLU A 79 -9.57 -9.39 14.58
N THR A 80 -10.69 -10.11 14.64
CA THR A 80 -10.73 -11.58 14.80
C THR A 80 -11.30 -12.29 13.57
N ASP A 81 -11.64 -11.54 12.51
CA ASP A 81 -12.26 -12.09 11.32
C ASP A 81 -11.20 -12.69 10.38
N GLU A 82 -11.07 -14.01 10.44
CA GLU A 82 -10.13 -14.76 9.60
C GLU A 82 -10.74 -15.21 8.25
N THR A 83 -11.83 -14.59 7.81
CA THR A 83 -12.45 -14.91 6.51
C THR A 83 -11.42 -14.79 5.39
N GLU A 84 -11.24 -15.88 4.63
CA GLU A 84 -10.36 -15.89 3.47
C GLU A 84 -11.08 -15.31 2.24
N LEU A 85 -10.53 -14.19 1.75
CA LEU A 85 -11.01 -13.51 0.55
C LEU A 85 -10.22 -14.01 -0.65
N ALA A 86 -10.89 -14.72 -1.56
CA ALA A 86 -10.28 -15.21 -2.79
C ALA A 86 -9.88 -14.04 -3.70
N LEU A 87 -8.63 -14.03 -4.15
CA LEU A 87 -8.05 -12.99 -4.99
C LEU A 87 -8.10 -13.37 -6.47
N THR A 88 -8.40 -12.40 -7.33
CA THR A 88 -8.08 -12.49 -8.76
C THR A 88 -6.57 -12.38 -8.98
N ALA A 89 -6.11 -12.65 -10.22
CA ALA A 89 -4.69 -12.52 -10.55
C ALA A 89 -4.19 -11.08 -10.34
N ASP A 90 -4.95 -10.08 -10.77
CA ASP A 90 -4.58 -8.67 -10.65
C ASP A 90 -4.63 -8.18 -9.20
N GLU A 91 -5.62 -8.63 -8.42
CA GLU A 91 -5.71 -8.34 -6.99
C GLU A 91 -4.51 -8.94 -6.24
N ALA A 92 -4.13 -10.18 -6.53
CA ALA A 92 -2.96 -10.80 -5.92
C ALA A 92 -1.66 -10.06 -6.26
N ILE A 93 -1.50 -9.60 -7.50
CA ILE A 93 -0.36 -8.77 -7.91
C ILE A 93 -0.35 -7.46 -7.12
N ALA A 94 -1.51 -6.83 -6.94
CA ALA A 94 -1.64 -5.58 -6.20
C ALA A 94 -1.35 -5.73 -4.71
N ILE A 95 -1.78 -6.82 -4.06
CA ILE A 95 -1.45 -7.12 -2.67
C ILE A 95 0.07 -7.30 -2.50
N ASP A 96 0.69 -8.11 -3.37
CA ASP A 96 2.14 -8.32 -3.33
C ASP A 96 2.90 -6.99 -3.59
N ALA A 97 2.40 -6.15 -4.49
CA ALA A 97 2.97 -4.83 -4.79
C ALA A 97 2.83 -3.86 -3.61
N ALA A 98 1.68 -3.85 -2.93
CA ALA A 98 1.43 -3.03 -1.75
C ALA A 98 2.44 -3.31 -0.63
N TRP A 99 2.69 -4.58 -0.32
CA TRP A 99 3.70 -4.98 0.67
C TRP A 99 5.11 -4.57 0.28
N ARG A 100 5.48 -4.75 -1.00
CA ARG A 100 6.79 -4.30 -1.50
C ARG A 100 6.95 -2.79 -1.45
N LEU A 101 5.91 -2.04 -1.84
CA LEU A 101 5.92 -0.59 -1.82
C LEU A 101 6.06 -0.08 -0.38
N TYR A 102 5.35 -0.68 0.58
CA TYR A 102 5.52 -0.37 2.00
C TYR A 102 6.97 -0.53 2.44
N GLN A 103 7.60 -1.67 2.14
CA GLN A 103 8.99 -1.90 2.53
C GLN A 103 9.98 -0.95 1.87
N LYS A 104 9.74 -0.55 0.61
CA LYS A 104 10.57 0.45 -0.08
C LYS A 104 10.46 1.81 0.61
N VAL A 105 9.23 2.27 0.86
CA VAL A 105 8.96 3.56 1.49
C VAL A 105 9.46 3.60 2.93
N ASP A 106 9.30 2.52 3.70
CA ASP A 106 9.83 2.38 5.06
C ASP A 106 11.36 2.51 5.10
N LYS A 107 12.07 1.84 4.18
CA LYS A 107 13.54 1.97 4.06
C LYS A 107 13.97 3.39 3.72
N ILE A 108 13.25 4.06 2.82
CA ILE A 108 13.51 5.45 2.46
C ILE A 108 13.25 6.36 3.67
N ALA A 109 12.13 6.17 4.36
CA ALA A 109 11.77 6.94 5.55
C ALA A 109 12.82 6.78 6.65
N ALA A 110 13.27 5.57 6.93
CA ALA A 110 14.34 5.28 7.88
C ALA A 110 15.67 5.94 7.46
N HIS A 111 16.04 5.88 6.17
CA HIS A 111 17.26 6.51 5.67
C HIS A 111 17.27 8.03 5.84
N PHE A 112 16.11 8.68 5.71
CA PHE A 112 15.97 10.13 5.78
C PHE A 112 15.41 10.66 7.12
N ASN A 113 15.28 9.79 8.13
CA ASN A 113 14.66 10.08 9.43
C ASN A 113 13.27 10.73 9.30
N LEU A 114 12.44 10.20 8.40
CA LEU A 114 11.04 10.58 8.25
C LEU A 114 10.19 9.77 9.24
N SER A 115 9.28 10.42 9.96
CA SER A 115 8.27 9.74 10.77
C SER A 115 7.25 9.08 9.84
N MET A 116 7.15 7.74 9.91
CA MET A 116 6.10 6.93 9.29
C MET A 116 4.83 6.95 10.14
#